data_AF-A0A363NTU9-F1
#
_entry.id   AF-A0A363NTU9-F1
#
_cell.length_a   1.000
_cell.length_b   1.000
_cell.length_c   1.000
_cell.angle_alpha   90.00
_cell.angle_beta   90.00
_cell.angle_gamma   90.00
#
_symmetry.space_group_name_H-M   'P 1'
#
loop_
_entity.id
_entity.type
_entity.pdbx_description
1 polymer ?
#
loop_
_entity_poly.entity_id
_entity_poly.type
_entity_poly.pdbx_seq_one_letter_code
_entity_poly.pdbx_strand_id
1 'polypeptide(L)'
;MNHLKPEPLWTLVANIKREISYGERKLQTRIGSKQFSPGTKVYIIDWFAGMTEDITVIGLARDTKRLITIIIRAEWVENLRIKLCYNPKVCSKITAYFDKEETGMQRYTEQFINKMFIGIPQWNTPESR
;
A
#
# COMPACT_ATOMS: atom_id res chain seq x y z
N MET A 1 21.21 25.54 -1.05
CA MET A 1 20.46 24.46 -0.36
C MET A 1 20.53 23.22 -1.22
N ASN A 2 21.32 22.21 -0.83
CA ASN A 2 21.51 20.99 -1.62
C ASN A 2 20.14 20.33 -1.87
N HIS A 3 19.71 20.29 -3.14
CA HIS A 3 18.63 19.43 -3.62
C HIS A 3 19.13 17.98 -3.60
N LEU A 4 19.31 17.40 -2.41
CA LEU A 4 19.42 15.96 -2.30
C LEU A 4 18.07 15.39 -2.72
N LYS A 5 18.01 14.86 -3.95
CA LYS A 5 16.87 14.05 -4.36
C LYS A 5 16.74 12.94 -3.31
N PRO A 6 15.57 12.74 -2.70
CA PRO A 6 15.42 11.66 -1.73
C PRO A 6 15.80 10.34 -2.43
N GLU A 7 16.60 9.53 -1.74
CA GLU A 7 16.99 8.23 -2.27
C GLU A 7 15.74 7.39 -2.55
N PRO A 8 15.70 6.67 -3.68
CA PRO A 8 14.57 5.84 -4.00
C PRO A 8 14.41 4.74 -2.94
N LEU A 9 13.20 4.58 -2.42
CA LEU A 9 12.90 3.62 -1.38
C LEU A 9 12.30 2.36 -1.99
N TRP A 10 12.67 1.18 -1.50
CA TRP A 10 11.95 -0.04 -1.88
C TRP A 10 10.56 0.02 -1.28
N THR A 11 9.55 -0.33 -2.09
CA THR A 11 8.17 -0.42 -1.63
C THR A 11 7.46 -1.60 -2.26
N LEU A 12 6.37 -1.99 -1.64
CA LEU A 12 5.38 -2.81 -2.31
C LEU A 12 4.33 -1.91 -2.95
N VAL A 13 3.91 -2.24 -4.17
CA VAL A 13 2.96 -1.45 -4.95
C VAL A 13 1.81 -2.35 -5.34
N ALA A 14 0.60 -1.79 -5.30
CA ALA A 14 -0.59 -2.46 -5.79
C ALA A 14 -1.54 -1.45 -6.45
N ASN A 15 -2.64 -1.96 -6.98
CA ASN A 15 -3.74 -1.17 -7.50
C ASN A 15 -5.01 -1.48 -6.69
N ILE A 16 -5.84 -0.46 -6.42
CA ILE A 16 -7.15 -0.69 -5.82
C ILE A 16 -8.03 -1.47 -6.79
N LYS A 17 -8.64 -2.57 -6.33
CA LYS A 17 -9.56 -3.38 -7.14
C LYS A 17 -10.70 -2.52 -7.68
N ARG A 18 -11.16 -2.87 -8.88
CA ARG A 18 -12.34 -2.21 -9.47
C ARG A 18 -13.58 -2.44 -8.63
N GLU A 19 -13.78 -3.66 -8.17
CA GLU A 19 -14.92 -4.08 -7.38
C GLU A 19 -14.44 -4.63 -6.05
N ILE A 20 -15.00 -4.11 -4.97
CA ILE A 20 -14.68 -4.50 -3.60
C ILE A 20 -15.94 -4.98 -2.93
N SER A 21 -15.89 -6.20 -2.40
CA SER A 21 -16.97 -6.75 -1.59
C SER A 21 -16.92 -6.21 -0.15
N TYR A 22 -18.08 -5.86 0.38
CA TYR A 22 -18.30 -5.26 1.69
C TYR A 22 -19.44 -5.95 2.45
N GLY A 23 -19.51 -5.68 3.76
CA GLY A 23 -20.56 -6.17 4.65
C GLY A 23 -20.34 -7.60 5.12
N GLU A 24 -21.18 -8.03 6.08
CA GLU A 24 -21.21 -9.42 6.52
C GLU A 24 -21.50 -10.33 5.32
N ARG A 25 -20.71 -11.40 5.18
CA ARG A 25 -20.72 -12.33 4.03
C ARG A 25 -20.32 -11.74 2.68
N LYS A 26 -19.76 -10.52 2.61
CA LYS A 26 -19.22 -9.92 1.36
C LYS A 26 -20.26 -9.82 0.22
N LEU A 27 -21.55 -9.72 0.55
CA LEU A 27 -22.65 -9.72 -0.43
C LEU A 27 -22.86 -8.36 -1.12
N GLN A 28 -22.27 -7.28 -0.59
CA GLN A 28 -22.41 -5.94 -1.17
C GLN A 28 -21.16 -5.59 -1.97
N THR A 29 -21.28 -5.42 -3.28
CA THR A 29 -20.15 -4.98 -4.12
C THR A 29 -20.18 -3.47 -4.31
N ARG A 30 -19.03 -2.80 -4.15
CA ARG A 30 -18.84 -1.37 -4.43
C ARG A 30 -17.72 -1.16 -5.44
N ILE A 31 -17.85 -0.08 -6.21
CA ILE A 31 -16.82 0.33 -7.18
C ILE A 31 -15.72 1.10 -6.45
N GLY A 32 -14.54 0.50 -6.36
CA GLY A 32 -13.41 1.00 -5.58
C GLY A 32 -13.72 1.08 -4.08
N SER A 33 -12.91 1.84 -3.35
CA SER A 33 -13.13 2.08 -1.92
C SER A 33 -13.71 3.47 -1.66
N LYS A 34 -14.15 3.74 -0.43
CA LYS A 34 -14.57 5.09 -0.03
C LYS A 34 -13.45 6.12 -0.27
N GLN A 35 -12.20 5.73 -0.09
CA GLN A 35 -11.05 6.64 -0.11
C GLN A 35 -10.35 6.70 -1.47
N PHE A 36 -10.45 5.67 -2.28
CA PHE A 36 -9.70 5.54 -3.53
C PHE A 36 -10.57 5.10 -4.70
N SER A 37 -10.33 5.71 -5.86
CA SER A 37 -10.93 5.27 -7.12
C SER A 37 -10.43 3.87 -7.53
N PRO A 38 -11.22 3.08 -8.28
CA PRO A 38 -10.74 1.91 -9.00
C PRO A 38 -9.40 2.13 -9.70
N GLY A 39 -8.50 1.16 -9.63
CA GLY A 39 -7.20 1.19 -10.31
C GLY A 39 -6.18 2.16 -9.70
N THR A 40 -6.53 2.92 -8.65
CA THR A 40 -5.60 3.83 -7.97
C THR A 40 -4.35 3.07 -7.55
N LYS A 41 -3.18 3.55 -7.99
CA LYS A 41 -1.89 3.01 -7.53
C LYS A 41 -1.70 3.38 -6.06
N VAL A 42 -1.42 2.37 -5.24
CA VAL A 42 -1.09 2.53 -3.83
C VAL A 42 0.29 1.95 -3.53
N TYR A 43 0.98 2.58 -2.59
CA TYR A 43 2.24 2.10 -2.03
C TYR A 43 1.93 1.48 -0.68
N ILE A 44 2.17 0.18 -0.54
CA ILE A 44 1.99 -0.54 0.71
C ILE A 44 3.29 -0.39 1.49
N ILE A 45 3.17 0.17 2.68
CA ILE A 45 4.33 0.54 3.51
C ILE A 45 4.43 -0.37 4.73
N ASP A 46 3.33 -0.92 5.21
CA ASP A 46 3.31 -1.74 6.42
C ASP A 46 2.19 -2.78 6.37
N TRP A 47 2.32 -3.83 7.18
CA TRP A 47 1.32 -4.89 7.33
C TRP A 47 1.35 -5.47 8.74
N PHE A 48 0.20 -5.94 9.21
CA PHE A 48 0.05 -6.43 10.58
C PHE A 48 0.18 -7.96 10.63
N ALA A 49 1.41 -8.45 10.43
CA ALA A 49 1.72 -9.87 10.38
C ALA A 49 1.12 -10.65 11.57
N GLY A 50 0.28 -11.65 11.28
CA GLY A 50 -0.32 -12.53 12.29
C GLY A 50 -1.43 -11.91 13.15
N MET A 51 -1.78 -10.63 12.95
CA MET A 51 -2.85 -9.95 13.70
C MET A 51 -4.11 -9.70 12.87
N THR A 52 -3.95 -9.20 11.65
CA THR A 52 -5.07 -8.89 10.73
C THR A 52 -4.60 -8.98 9.29
N GLU A 53 -5.56 -8.99 8.36
CA GLU A 53 -5.34 -8.96 6.91
C GLU A 53 -5.24 -7.51 6.38
N ASP A 54 -5.01 -6.55 7.27
CA ASP A 54 -4.92 -5.14 6.95
C ASP A 54 -3.50 -4.72 6.56
N ILE A 55 -3.44 -3.70 5.72
CA ILE A 55 -2.22 -3.11 5.19
C ILE A 55 -2.28 -1.58 5.31
N THR A 56 -1.16 -0.96 5.64
CA THR A 56 -1.03 0.49 5.61
C THR A 56 -0.58 0.92 4.22
N VAL A 57 -1.35 1.81 3.60
CA VAL A 57 -1.10 2.26 2.23
C VAL A 57 -1.03 3.77 2.10
N ILE A 58 -0.20 4.22 1.15
CA ILE A 58 -0.17 5.60 0.66
C ILE A 58 -0.78 5.63 -0.74
N GLY A 59 -1.80 6.46 -0.94
CA GLY A 59 -2.49 6.57 -2.22
C GLY A 59 -3.06 7.96 -2.48
N LEU A 60 -3.42 8.24 -3.73
CA LEU A 60 -4.08 9.48 -4.12
C LEU A 60 -5.57 9.38 -3.79
N ALA A 61 -6.05 10.15 -2.81
CA ALA A 61 -7.44 10.15 -2.40
C ALA A 61 -8.38 10.55 -3.55
N ARG A 62 -9.54 9.87 -3.63
CA ARG A 62 -10.56 10.07 -4.66
C ARG A 62 -11.07 11.50 -4.67
N ASP A 63 -11.44 12.04 -3.52
CA ASP A 63 -12.20 13.30 -3.43
C ASP A 63 -11.27 14.51 -3.35
N THR A 64 -10.27 14.46 -2.48
CA THR A 64 -9.37 15.60 -2.24
C THR A 64 -8.20 15.67 -3.21
N LYS A 65 -7.95 14.61 -3.98
CA LYS A 65 -6.75 14.47 -4.84
C LYS A 65 -5.44 14.73 -4.10
N ARG A 66 -5.40 14.43 -2.79
CA ARG A 66 -4.19 14.52 -1.95
C ARG A 66 -3.67 13.12 -1.65
N LEU A 67 -2.36 13.01 -1.45
CA LEU A 67 -1.76 11.77 -0.95
C LEU A 67 -2.15 11.59 0.53
N ILE A 68 -2.81 10.48 0.81
CA ILE A 68 -3.22 10.08 2.17
C ILE A 68 -2.53 8.79 2.56
N THR A 69 -2.32 8.60 3.86
CA THR A 69 -1.81 7.36 4.47
C THR A 69 -2.95 6.78 5.29
N ILE A 70 -3.42 5.58 4.95
CA ILE A 70 -4.56 4.94 5.62
C ILE A 70 -4.37 3.42 5.70
N ILE A 71 -5.10 2.78 6.62
CA ILE A 71 -5.17 1.32 6.71
C ILE A 71 -6.36 0.84 5.87
N ILE A 72 -6.15 -0.20 5.06
CA ILE A 72 -7.20 -0.89 4.28
C ILE A 72 -7.00 -2.40 4.35
N ARG A 73 -8.02 -3.17 3.96
CA ARG A 73 -7.88 -4.62 3.83
C ARG A 73 -7.02 -5.00 2.63
N ALA A 74 -6.15 -5.99 2.77
CA ALA A 74 -5.32 -6.50 1.69
C ALA A 74 -6.13 -7.04 0.50
N GLU A 75 -7.35 -7.54 0.72
CA GLU A 75 -8.23 -8.04 -0.35
C GLU A 75 -8.70 -6.96 -1.32
N TRP A 76 -8.59 -5.69 -0.93
CA TRP A 76 -9.03 -4.55 -1.75
C TRP A 76 -8.01 -4.14 -2.79
N VAL A 77 -6.84 -4.78 -2.80
CA VAL A 77 -5.78 -4.50 -3.77
C VAL A 77 -5.52 -5.69 -4.69
N GLU A 78 -4.96 -5.38 -5.86
CA GLU A 78 -4.56 -6.33 -6.89
C GLU A 78 -3.24 -5.89 -7.54
N ASN A 79 -2.65 -6.76 -8.37
CA ASN A 79 -1.40 -6.50 -9.09
C ASN A 79 -0.23 -6.15 -8.15
N LEU A 80 -0.11 -6.90 -7.06
CA LEU A 80 0.91 -6.73 -6.04
C LEU A 80 2.31 -6.94 -6.63
N ARG A 81 3.24 -5.99 -6.42
CA ARG A 81 4.58 -6.04 -7.01
C ARG A 81 5.59 -5.21 -6.22
N ILE A 82 6.81 -5.73 -6.13
CA ILE A 82 7.95 -5.03 -5.51
C ILE A 82 8.52 -4.02 -6.51
N LYS A 83 8.70 -2.76 -6.08
CA LYS A 83 9.25 -1.68 -6.90
C LYS A 83 10.03 -0.66 -6.07
N LEU A 84 11.00 0.00 -6.70
CA LEU A 84 11.57 1.25 -6.18
C LEU A 84 10.59 2.42 -6.39
N CYS A 85 10.38 3.22 -5.36
CA CYS A 85 9.61 4.45 -5.41
C CYS A 85 10.53 5.64 -5.56
N TYR A 86 10.31 6.42 -6.62
CA TYR A 86 11.06 7.62 -6.95
C TYR A 86 10.27 8.90 -6.66
N ASN A 87 9.01 8.79 -6.22
CA ASN A 87 8.17 9.97 -5.98
C ASN A 87 8.56 10.59 -4.63
N PRO A 88 9.15 11.80 -4.61
CA PRO A 88 9.69 12.39 -3.40
C PRO A 88 8.61 12.60 -2.32
N LYS A 89 7.37 12.96 -2.72
CA LYS A 89 6.26 13.15 -1.78
C LYS A 89 5.82 11.85 -1.11
N VAL A 90 5.95 10.73 -1.83
CA VAL A 90 5.67 9.40 -1.28
C VAL A 90 6.81 8.98 -0.36
N CYS A 91 8.08 9.11 -0.80
CA CYS A 91 9.24 8.80 0.04
C CYS A 91 9.21 9.56 1.37
N SER A 92 8.94 10.87 1.35
CA SER A 92 8.81 11.66 2.58
C SER A 92 7.70 11.15 3.51
N LYS A 93 6.59 10.63 2.97
CA LYS A 93 5.52 10.05 3.79
C LYS A 93 5.90 8.69 4.37
N ILE A 94 6.67 7.88 3.65
CA ILE A 94 7.20 6.59 4.12
C ILE A 94 8.15 6.86 5.29
N THR A 95 9.15 7.72 5.09
CA THR A 95 10.12 8.10 6.12
C THR A 95 9.41 8.67 7.35
N ALA A 96 8.51 9.64 7.18
CA ALA A 96 7.77 10.23 8.29
C ALA A 96 6.81 9.26 9.02
N TYR A 97 6.41 8.15 8.38
CA TYR A 97 5.62 7.11 9.03
C TYR A 97 6.49 6.28 9.99
N PHE A 98 7.72 5.93 9.58
CA PHE A 98 8.64 5.10 10.36
C PHE A 98 9.53 5.86 11.33
N ASP A 99 9.82 7.14 11.08
CA ASP A 99 10.62 7.99 12.01
C ASP A 99 9.94 8.16 13.38
N LYS A 100 8.63 7.86 13.46
CA LYS A 100 7.89 7.83 14.72
C LYS A 100 8.19 6.60 15.57
N GLU A 101 8.78 5.56 14.99
CA GLU A 101 9.19 4.37 15.72
C GLU A 101 10.64 4.54 16.21
N GLU A 102 10.85 4.53 17.53
CA GLU A 102 12.15 4.70 18.19
C GLU A 102 13.19 3.60 17.86
N THR A 103 12.86 2.61 17.05
CA THR A 103 13.65 1.38 16.90
C THR A 103 14.77 1.43 15.86
N GLY A 104 14.94 2.54 15.13
CA GLY A 104 16.05 2.72 14.16
C GLY A 104 16.04 1.72 12.98
N MET A 105 14.98 0.92 12.84
CA MET A 105 14.90 -0.12 11.82
C MET A 105 14.37 0.47 10.49
N GLN A 106 15.19 0.42 9.44
CA GLN A 106 14.79 0.88 8.11
C GLN A 106 13.83 -0.12 7.45
N ARG A 107 12.52 0.14 7.54
CA ARG A 107 11.42 -0.68 7.00
C ARG A 107 11.08 -0.39 5.52
N TYR A 108 12.07 0.05 4.75
CA TYR A 108 11.96 0.33 3.31
C TYR A 108 13.14 -0.24 2.52
N THR A 109 13.78 -1.27 3.07
CA THR A 109 14.82 -2.07 2.40
C THR A 109 14.19 -3.17 1.55
N GLU A 110 14.89 -3.61 0.51
CA GLU A 110 14.41 -4.70 -0.35
C GLU A 110 14.05 -5.96 0.45
N GLN A 111 14.85 -6.31 1.47
CA GLN A 111 14.58 -7.47 2.33
C GLN A 111 13.28 -7.33 3.11
N PHE A 112 13.00 -6.15 3.68
CA PHE A 112 11.74 -5.90 4.39
C PHE A 112 10.55 -5.96 3.43
N ILE A 113 10.67 -5.36 2.25
CA ILE A 113 9.61 -5.40 1.23
C ILE A 113 9.36 -6.84 0.75
N ASN A 114 10.40 -7.67 0.60
CA ASN A 114 10.22 -9.08 0.27
C ASN A 114 9.47 -9.84 1.37
N LYS A 115 9.77 -9.57 2.65
CA LYS A 115 9.00 -10.13 3.77
C LYS A 115 7.53 -9.68 3.73
N MET A 116 7.26 -8.40 3.42
CA MET A 116 5.90 -7.90 3.17
C MET A 116 5.21 -8.69 2.07
N PHE A 117 5.89 -8.84 0.93
CA PHE A 117 5.33 -9.51 -0.23
C PHE A 117 4.95 -10.97 0.06
N ILE A 118 5.75 -11.67 0.86
CA ILE A 118 5.47 -13.05 1.28
C ILE A 118 4.35 -13.09 2.33
N GLY A 119 4.35 -12.14 3.28
CA GLY A 119 3.42 -12.12 4.40
C GLY A 119 2.03 -11.58 4.07
N ILE A 120 1.91 -10.73 3.06
CA ILE A 120 0.62 -10.26 2.55
C ILE A 120 0.06 -11.37 1.66
N PRO A 121 -1.14 -11.91 1.97
CA PRO A 121 -1.74 -12.94 1.16
C PRO A 121 -1.85 -12.48 -0.30
N GLN A 122 -1.33 -13.28 -1.23
CA GLN A 122 -1.39 -13.02 -2.67
C GLN A 122 -2.82 -13.30 -3.18
N TRP A 123 -3.77 -12.42 -2.87
CA TRP A 123 -5.19 -12.66 -3.10
C TRP A 123 -5.71 -12.30 -4.49
N ASN A 124 -4.85 -12.40 -5.52
CA ASN A 124 -5.28 -12.44 -6.91
C ASN A 124 -4.25 -13.21 -7.72
N THR A 125 -4.30 -14.54 -7.68
CA THR A 125 -4.04 -15.26 -8.91
C THR A 125 -5.28 -15.03 -9.76
N PRO A 126 -5.20 -14.39 -10.95
CA PRO A 126 -6.34 -14.37 -11.83
C PRO A 126 -6.69 -15.84 -12.13
N GLU A 127 -7.93 -16.24 -11.88
CA GLU A 127 -8.47 -17.39 -12.59
C GLU A 127 -8.31 -17.05 -14.07
N SER A 128 -7.39 -17.76 -14.71
CA SER A 128 -7.12 -17.68 -16.14
C SER A 128 -8.45 -17.72 -16.89
N ARG A 129 -8.79 -16.61 -17.55
CA ARG A 129 -9.79 -16.60 -18.62
C ARG A 129 -9.17 -17.10 -19.90
#